data_AF-A0A936GEU4-F1
#
_entry.id   AF-A0A936GEU4-F1
#
_cell.length_a   1.000
_cell.length_b   1.000
_cell.length_c   1.000
_cell.angle_alpha   90.00
_cell.angle_beta   90.00
_cell.angle_gamma   90.00
#
_symmetry.space_group_name_H-M   'P 1'
#
loop_
_entity.id
_entity.type
_entity.pdbx_description
1 polymer ?
#
loop_
_entity_poly.entity_id
_entity_poly.type
_entity_poly.pdbx_seq_one_letter_code
_entity_poly.pdbx_strand_id
1 'polypeptide(L)'
;MLLGFTLLGVLGGQEILIILIIVLVLFGGKKIPELMRGLGRGVKEFKEGMNGVNFDSNQPNTNNNQEQKPQNQNTQQDNSKSDK
;
A
#
# COMPACT_ATOMS: atom_id res chain seq x y z
N MET A 1 33.08 2.78 -17.83
CA MET A 1 31.99 2.65 -16.82
C MET A 1 30.58 2.81 -17.41
N LEU A 2 30.37 3.50 -18.53
CA LEU A 2 29.03 3.71 -19.13
C LEU A 2 28.40 2.45 -19.77
N LEU A 3 29.23 1.48 -20.18
CA LEU A 3 28.78 0.23 -20.83
C LEU A 3 28.05 -0.72 -19.87
N GLY A 4 28.43 -0.77 -18.59
CA GLY A 4 27.81 -1.65 -17.60
C GLY A 4 26.40 -1.21 -17.19
N PHE A 5 26.19 0.12 -17.04
CA PHE A 5 24.87 0.69 -16.75
C PHE A 5 23.90 0.49 -17.90
N THR A 6 24.39 0.58 -19.14
CA THR A 6 23.55 0.34 -20.32
C THR A 6 23.18 -1.14 -20.43
N LEU A 7 24.11 -2.07 -20.17
CA LEU A 7 23.80 -3.50 -20.27
C LEU A 7 22.86 -4.00 -19.15
N LEU A 8 23.07 -3.59 -17.89
CA LEU A 8 22.19 -3.96 -16.76
C LEU A 8 20.88 -3.16 -16.72
N GLY A 9 20.90 -1.90 -17.16
CA GLY A 9 19.72 -1.04 -17.22
C GLY A 9 18.78 -1.40 -18.37
N VAL A 10 19.34 -1.84 -19.51
CA VAL A 10 18.55 -2.31 -20.65
C VAL A 10 17.89 -3.65 -20.35
N LEU A 11 18.63 -4.64 -19.82
CA LEU A 11 18.19 -6.04 -19.63
C LEU A 11 17.09 -6.29 -18.58
N GLY A 12 16.45 -5.27 -18.01
CA GLY A 12 15.34 -5.52 -17.10
C GLY A 12 14.52 -4.30 -16.73
N GLY A 13 15.16 -3.16 -16.43
CA GLY A 13 14.43 -1.94 -16.08
C GLY A 13 13.80 -1.25 -17.29
N GLN A 14 14.61 -1.04 -18.32
CA GLN A 14 14.19 -0.25 -19.49
C GLN A 14 13.19 -1.00 -20.38
N GLU A 15 13.34 -2.31 -20.54
CA GLU A 15 12.38 -3.15 -21.27
C GLU A 15 11.01 -3.19 -20.57
N ILE A 16 10.99 -3.37 -19.24
CA ILE A 16 9.74 -3.30 -18.46
C ILE A 16 9.09 -1.90 -18.61
N LEU A 17 9.88 -0.82 -18.58
CA LEU A 17 9.35 0.52 -18.74
C LEU A 17 8.74 0.74 -20.14
N ILE A 18 9.38 0.23 -21.19
CA ILE A 18 8.87 0.29 -22.56
C ILE A 18 7.57 -0.50 -22.72
N ILE A 19 7.51 -1.73 -22.17
CA ILE A 19 6.29 -2.55 -22.18
C ILE A 19 5.17 -1.83 -21.42
N LEU A 20 5.49 -1.24 -20.26
CA LEU A 20 4.52 -0.49 -19.45
C LEU A 20 3.95 0.68 -20.24
N ILE A 21 4.78 1.43 -20.97
CA ILE A 21 4.32 2.54 -21.83
C ILE A 21 3.41 2.04 -22.95
N ILE A 22 3.77 0.96 -23.64
CA ILE A 22 2.93 0.38 -24.71
C ILE A 22 1.57 -0.04 -24.15
N VAL A 23 1.55 -0.76 -23.03
CA VAL A 23 0.32 -1.16 -22.33
C VAL A 23 -0.49 0.07 -21.92
N LEU A 24 0.16 1.13 -21.41
CA LEU A 24 -0.52 2.36 -21.00
C LEU A 24 -1.14 3.11 -22.19
N VAL A 25 -0.55 3.03 -23.39
CA VAL A 25 -1.11 3.63 -24.61
C VAL A 25 -2.30 2.80 -25.11
N LEU A 26 -2.19 1.47 -25.10
CA LEU A 26 -3.25 0.58 -25.57
C LEU A 26 -4.48 0.56 -24.65
N PHE A 27 -4.25 0.49 -23.33
CA PHE A 27 -5.31 0.41 -22.34
C PHE A 27 -5.67 1.77 -21.72
N GLY A 28 -4.79 2.78 -21.85
CA GLY A 28 -4.96 4.08 -21.19
C GLY A 28 -4.54 4.04 -19.72
N GLY A 29 -4.03 5.17 -19.22
CA GLY A 29 -3.59 5.29 -17.81
C GLY A 29 -4.68 5.11 -16.75
N LYS A 30 -5.97 5.14 -17.14
CA LYS A 30 -7.11 4.99 -16.23
C LYS A 30 -7.55 3.54 -16.05
N LYS A 31 -7.28 2.65 -17.01
CA LYS A 31 -7.74 1.25 -16.96
C LYS A 31 -6.93 0.37 -16.01
N ILE A 32 -5.62 0.58 -15.92
CA ILE A 32 -4.76 -0.18 -15.00
C ILE A 32 -5.20 0.02 -13.52
N PRO A 33 -5.39 1.26 -13.01
CA PRO A 33 -5.89 1.47 -11.65
C PRO A 33 -7.32 0.96 -11.43
N GLU A 34 -8.19 1.07 -12.44
CA GLU A 34 -9.58 0.60 -12.37
C GLU A 34 -9.64 -0.93 -12.21
N LEU A 35 -8.85 -1.66 -13.01
CA LEU A 35 -8.71 -3.11 -12.91
C LEU A 35 -8.06 -3.55 -11.60
N MET A 36 -7.02 -2.86 -11.13
CA MET A 36 -6.37 -3.14 -9.84
C MET A 36 -7.34 -2.96 -8.67
N ARG A 37 -8.21 -1.93 -8.70
CA ARG A 37 -9.23 -1.73 -7.66
C ARG A 37 -10.27 -2.85 -7.66
N GLY A 38 -10.68 -3.33 -8.84
CA GLY A 38 -11.57 -4.49 -8.97
C GLY A 38 -10.94 -5.77 -8.42
N LEU A 39 -9.72 -6.08 -8.84
CA LEU A 39 -8.93 -7.22 -8.35
C LEU A 39 -8.69 -7.15 -6.84
N GLY A 40 -8.32 -5.98 -6.31
CA GLY A 40 -8.06 -5.80 -4.88
C GLY A 40 -9.30 -6.05 -4.02
N ARG A 41 -10.49 -5.61 -4.47
CA ARG A 41 -11.75 -5.95 -3.79
C ARG A 41 -12.06 -7.43 -3.89
N GLY A 42 -11.92 -8.04 -5.07
CA GLY A 42 -12.14 -9.47 -5.27
C GLY A 42 -11.23 -10.33 -4.39
N VAL A 43 -9.94 -9.98 -4.26
CA VAL A 43 -8.99 -10.68 -3.39
C VAL A 43 -9.35 -10.49 -1.90
N LYS A 44 -9.80 -9.29 -1.50
CA LYS A 44 -10.25 -9.03 -0.12
C LYS A 44 -11.47 -9.86 0.23
N GLU A 45 -12.50 -9.84 -0.61
CA GLU A 45 -13.73 -10.62 -0.42
C GLU A 45 -13.47 -12.12 -0.48
N PHE A 46 -12.57 -12.57 -1.37
CA PHE A 46 -12.14 -13.97 -1.42
C PHE A 46 -11.46 -14.41 -0.11
N LYS A 47 -10.58 -13.57 0.44
CA LYS A 47 -9.90 -13.84 1.71
C LYS A 47 -10.88 -13.83 2.89
N GLU A 48 -11.82 -12.89 2.92
CA GLU A 48 -12.86 -12.81 3.95
C GLU A 48 -13.80 -14.02 3.91
N GLY A 49 -14.23 -14.42 2.71
CA GLY A 49 -15.04 -15.62 2.50
C GLY A 49 -14.32 -16.90 2.88
N MET A 50 -13.03 -17.03 2.53
CA MET A 50 -12.22 -18.19 2.90
C MET A 50 -11.93 -18.25 4.41
N ASN A 51 -11.77 -17.10 5.08
CA ASN A 51 -11.57 -17.03 6.52
C ASN A 51 -12.86 -17.31 7.31
N GLY A 52 -14.02 -16.92 6.78
CA GLY A 52 -15.34 -17.15 7.40
C GLY A 52 -15.79 -18.62 7.42
N VAL A 53 -15.11 -19.52 6.70
CA VAL A 53 -15.35 -20.98 6.77
C VAL A 53 -14.69 -21.60 8.01
N ASN A 54 -13.72 -20.92 8.63
CA ASN A 54 -13.15 -21.35 9.91
C ASN A 54 -14.03 -20.79 11.04
N PHE A 55 -15.10 -21.52 11.35
CA PHE A 55 -15.83 -21.33 12.61
C PHE A 55 -14.86 -21.53 13.78
N ASP A 56 -14.98 -20.66 14.77
CA ASP A 56 -14.16 -20.52 15.99
C ASP A 56 -12.74 -19.95 15.82
N SER A 57 -12.62 -18.64 16.06
CA SER A 57 -11.97 -18.13 17.28
C SER A 57 -11.80 -16.61 17.22
N ASN A 58 -12.43 -15.94 18.19
CA ASN A 58 -12.21 -14.57 18.65
C ASN A 58 -11.04 -13.80 18.01
N GLN A 59 -11.32 -12.90 17.08
CA GLN A 59 -10.40 -11.80 16.78
C GLN A 59 -11.18 -10.54 16.37
N PRO A 60 -11.25 -9.50 17.23
CA PRO A 60 -11.73 -8.20 16.82
C PRO A 60 -10.58 -7.53 16.06
N ASN A 61 -10.57 -7.61 14.73
CA ASN A 61 -9.54 -6.93 13.96
C ASN A 61 -10.08 -5.83 13.05
N THR A 62 -9.95 -4.63 13.62
CA THR A 62 -9.48 -3.40 12.98
C THR A 62 -10.43 -2.74 11.99
N ASN A 63 -11.27 -1.90 12.59
CA ASN A 63 -11.79 -0.67 12.03
C ASN A 63 -10.62 0.18 11.48
N ASN A 64 -10.48 0.23 10.16
CA ASN A 64 -9.63 1.21 9.49
C ASN A 64 -10.52 2.28 8.84
N ASN A 65 -11.18 3.10 9.68
CA ASN A 65 -11.57 4.44 9.27
C ASN A 65 -10.30 5.28 9.10
N GLN A 66 -10.10 5.76 7.87
CA GLN A 66 -9.06 6.71 7.53
C GLN A 66 -9.47 8.10 8.07
N GLU A 67 -8.94 8.48 9.23
CA GLU A 67 -8.93 9.88 9.70
C GLU A 67 -7.50 10.42 9.63
N GLN A 68 -7.29 11.34 8.69
CA GLN A 68 -6.10 12.18 8.57
C GLN A 68 -6.35 13.55 9.24
N LYS A 69 -5.59 13.91 10.29
CA LYS A 69 -4.92 15.23 10.47
C LYS A 69 -4.13 15.33 11.80
N PRO A 70 -3.12 16.24 11.89
CA PRO A 70 -1.89 16.05 12.68
C PRO A 70 -1.93 16.54 14.14
N GLN A 71 -1.16 15.85 15.00
CA GLN A 71 -0.86 16.23 16.38
C GLN A 71 -0.07 17.56 16.47
N ASN A 72 -0.62 18.52 17.22
CA ASN A 72 0.11 19.62 17.84
C ASN A 72 0.20 19.30 19.34
N GLN A 73 1.41 19.04 19.86
CA GLN A 73 1.66 18.88 21.29
C GLN A 73 2.59 19.99 21.77
N ASN A 74 2.00 21.01 22.39
CA ASN A 74 2.69 21.96 23.25
C ASN A 74 3.07 21.25 24.56
N THR A 75 4.33 21.42 24.96
CA THR A 75 4.96 20.98 26.20
C THR A 75 4.22 21.54 27.44
N GLN A 76 3.71 20.66 28.31
CA GLN A 76 3.40 20.99 29.70
C GLN A 76 4.40 20.28 30.61
N GLN A 77 5.23 21.11 31.22
CA GLN A 77 6.19 20.82 32.27
C GLN A 77 5.38 20.70 33.56
N ASP A 78 5.09 19.47 33.98
CA ASP A 78 4.41 19.21 35.27
C ASP A 78 5.44 19.17 36.40
N ASN A 79 5.14 19.98 37.41
CA ASN A 79 5.93 20.17 38.61
C ASN A 79 5.56 19.07 39.61
N SER A 80 6.52 18.21 39.95
CA SER A 80 6.50 17.57 41.26
C SER A 80 7.91 17.19 41.66
N LYS A 81 8.47 17.99 42.58
CA LYS A 81 9.59 17.55 43.40
C LYS A 81 9.35 17.96 44.85
N SER A 82 9.47 16.94 45.68
CA SER A 82 9.74 16.96 47.12
C SER A 82 8.55 17.15 48.04
N ASP A 83 7.98 16.00 48.34
CA ASP A 83 7.55 15.51 49.64
C ASP A 83 8.06 16.27 50.88
N LYS A 84 7.13 16.35 51.83
CA LYS A 84 7.33 16.59 53.26
C LYS A 84 7.73 15.30 53.95
#